data_AF-A0A841AI25-F1
#
_entry.id   AF-A0A841AI25-F1
#
_cell.length_a   1.000
_cell.length_b   1.000
_cell.length_c   1.000
_cell.angle_alpha   90.00
_cell.angle_beta   90.00
_cell.angle_gamma   90.00
#
_symmetry.space_group_name_H-M   'P 1'
#
loop_
_entity.id
_entity.type
_entity.pdbx_description
1 polymer ?
#
loop_
_entity_poly.entity_id
_entity_poly.type
_entity_poly.pdbx_seq_one_letter_code
_entity_poly.pdbx_strand_id
1 'polypeptide(L)'
;MSVSIDPESIRPHDGVLGVLRLGERRSAGAERVLELAKSAAPDAEARSLGDSATGLYVDDRFVAYADPDGPLSRSFPQLELLSPGDGLADRAARAAHELAEDDGLVPRDGTEFAVLDPTTLHGAAASRRRVTDTADYLATARIQRRIDGVPVVGDGSQATVSVSADGIESFAHNWRPADRVEEYSGADIDRRRVADAITESLAPVAEEKDVRVESVELVYYDGDNQLIQPVYRFVAAVGDENSARLVGYVPALEAFDRLPLTIQPQKLQPRVTKAAKAALTTRRAAAARPGLGRYVVRNDNAGWVESANDFLSGLRASAIFGGVSPVDRQYYWAYPRLYENENRSFVDSVHVTLTEGHGNWWLFTTEGDDTDIVRLADIPADGYGGAFDLGSLAHWVIHSCSVIPAPIDTSASFDVWWDIFRGLHSAVGYRTVMWINDRVTWRYGFFAGLGAPMVSNWLSAVIGDDSYSPTTFYTDSDHHNPARVLPHGRPSAVNVFGHADDTIRQTAPLGRPSVLQQWWYGN
;
A
#
# COMPACT_ATOMS: atom_id res chain seq x y z
N MET A 1 18.61 25.96 -4.74
CA MET A 1 18.26 24.59 -5.12
C MET A 1 17.51 24.64 -6.43
N SER A 2 17.59 23.59 -7.24
CA SER A 2 17.05 23.58 -8.60
C SER A 2 16.33 22.28 -8.91
N VAL A 3 15.31 22.37 -9.77
CA VAL A 3 14.77 21.21 -10.47
C VAL A 3 15.56 21.02 -11.76
N SER A 4 16.17 19.84 -11.92
CA SER A 4 16.81 19.45 -13.17
C SER A 4 15.90 18.49 -13.93
N ILE A 5 15.44 18.93 -15.10
CA ILE A 5 14.73 18.12 -16.08
C ILE A 5 15.30 18.42 -17.46
N ASP A 6 15.61 17.38 -18.22
CA ASP A 6 15.97 17.50 -19.64
C ASP A 6 14.68 17.43 -20.48
N PRO A 7 14.25 18.51 -21.15
CA PRO A 7 13.05 18.47 -21.99
C PRO A 7 13.12 17.44 -23.11
N GLU A 8 14.33 17.04 -23.55
CA GLU A 8 14.51 16.01 -24.57
C GLU A 8 14.27 14.59 -24.02
N SER A 9 14.25 14.41 -22.70
CA SER A 9 13.81 13.15 -22.08
C SER A 9 12.31 12.90 -22.23
N ILE A 10 11.53 13.96 -22.53
CA ILE A 10 10.10 13.89 -22.77
C ILE A 10 9.90 13.41 -24.21
N ARG A 11 9.56 12.14 -24.38
CA ARG A 11 9.35 11.54 -25.71
C ARG A 11 8.17 12.22 -26.40
N PRO A 12 8.31 12.67 -27.65
CA PRO A 12 7.16 13.10 -28.44
C PRO A 12 6.23 11.91 -28.68
N HIS A 13 4.95 12.21 -28.89
CA HIS A 13 3.97 11.22 -29.31
C HIS A 13 3.52 11.55 -30.73
N ASP A 14 3.69 10.60 -31.64
CA ASP A 14 3.23 10.72 -33.01
C ASP A 14 1.77 10.24 -33.08
N GLY A 15 0.81 11.16 -32.96
CA GLY A 15 -0.60 10.80 -33.02
C GLY A 15 -1.53 11.79 -32.34
N VAL A 16 -2.83 11.53 -32.46
CA VAL A 16 -3.85 12.25 -31.69
C VAL A 16 -4.02 11.51 -30.37
N LEU A 17 -3.67 12.17 -29.26
CA LEU A 17 -4.00 11.67 -27.94
C LEU A 17 -5.49 11.86 -27.69
N GLY A 18 -6.20 10.75 -27.60
CA GLY A 18 -7.62 10.73 -27.24
C GLY A 18 -7.81 11.13 -25.78
N VAL A 19 -8.94 11.76 -25.45
CA VAL A 19 -9.46 11.84 -24.07
C VAL A 19 -10.75 11.06 -24.02
N LEU A 20 -10.95 10.26 -22.98
CA LEU A 20 -12.12 9.41 -22.85
C LEU A 20 -13.00 9.90 -21.70
N ARG A 21 -14.30 9.86 -21.89
CA ARG A 21 -15.29 10.07 -20.85
C ARG A 21 -15.70 8.74 -20.28
N LEU A 22 -15.67 8.64 -18.96
CA LEU A 22 -16.12 7.46 -18.25
C LEU A 22 -17.65 7.44 -18.19
N GLY A 23 -18.25 6.33 -18.62
CA GLY A 23 -19.68 6.06 -18.47
C GLY A 23 -20.06 5.69 -17.03
N GLU A 24 -21.30 5.28 -16.82
CA GLU A 24 -21.78 4.86 -15.51
C GLU A 24 -21.12 3.56 -15.04
N ARG A 25 -20.98 3.44 -13.72
CA ARG A 25 -20.48 2.22 -13.08
C ARG A 25 -21.50 1.11 -13.23
N ARG A 26 -21.03 -0.10 -13.58
CA ARG A 26 -21.88 -1.29 -13.67
C ARG A 26 -21.83 -2.05 -12.34
N SER A 27 -22.98 -2.50 -11.84
CA SER A 27 -23.06 -3.29 -10.60
C SER A 27 -22.39 -4.68 -10.72
N ALA A 28 -22.24 -5.21 -11.94
CA ALA A 28 -21.68 -6.54 -12.19
C ALA A 28 -20.31 -6.76 -11.52
N GLY A 29 -19.45 -5.74 -11.46
CA GLY A 29 -18.17 -5.83 -10.74
C GLY A 29 -18.33 -6.05 -9.24
N ALA A 30 -19.20 -5.26 -8.61
CA ALA A 30 -19.53 -5.37 -7.19
C ALA A 30 -20.19 -6.73 -6.87
N GLU A 31 -21.15 -7.16 -7.70
CA GLU A 31 -21.82 -8.46 -7.59
C GLU A 31 -20.82 -9.61 -7.69
N ARG A 32 -19.90 -9.55 -8.66
CA ARG A 32 -18.88 -10.58 -8.86
C ARG A 32 -17.90 -10.68 -7.70
N VAL A 33 -17.51 -9.54 -7.11
CA VAL A 33 -16.69 -9.52 -5.89
C VAL A 33 -17.39 -10.27 -4.75
N LEU A 34 -18.67 -10.01 -4.52
CA LEU A 34 -19.44 -10.68 -3.47
C LEU A 34 -19.60 -12.18 -3.75
N GLU A 35 -19.86 -12.56 -5.01
CA GLU A 35 -20.00 -13.96 -5.43
C GLU A 35 -18.70 -14.75 -5.18
N LEU A 36 -17.56 -14.25 -5.66
CA LEU A 36 -16.27 -14.91 -5.50
C LEU A 36 -15.87 -14.98 -4.02
N ALA A 37 -16.09 -13.91 -3.25
CA ALA A 37 -15.85 -13.91 -1.82
C ALA A 37 -16.72 -14.92 -1.07
N LYS A 38 -17.99 -15.09 -1.45
CA LYS A 38 -18.87 -16.13 -0.90
C LYS A 38 -18.44 -17.54 -1.28
N SER A 39 -17.85 -17.72 -2.46
CA SER A 39 -17.27 -19.02 -2.84
C SER A 39 -16.06 -19.37 -1.97
N ALA A 40 -15.19 -18.39 -1.69
CA ALA A 40 -14.01 -18.59 -0.84
C ALA A 40 -14.37 -18.70 0.66
N ALA A 41 -15.42 -18.00 1.10
CA ALA A 41 -15.92 -18.04 2.47
C ALA A 41 -17.45 -18.27 2.49
N PRO A 42 -17.91 -19.54 2.36
CA PRO A 42 -19.34 -19.86 2.28
C PRO A 42 -20.17 -19.38 3.48
N ASP A 43 -19.55 -19.38 4.66
CA ASP A 43 -20.16 -18.98 5.93
C ASP A 43 -20.16 -17.46 6.15
N ALA A 44 -19.59 -16.66 5.24
CA ALA A 44 -19.57 -15.21 5.41
C ALA A 44 -20.99 -14.63 5.42
N GLU A 45 -21.29 -13.66 6.27
CA GLU A 45 -22.58 -12.99 6.33
C GLU A 45 -22.52 -11.63 5.65
N ALA A 46 -23.56 -11.30 4.87
CA ALA A 46 -23.67 -9.98 4.25
C ALA A 46 -24.23 -8.96 5.24
N ARG A 47 -23.59 -7.79 5.30
CA ARG A 47 -23.99 -6.64 6.11
C ARG A 47 -24.08 -5.41 5.21
N SER A 48 -25.16 -4.65 5.32
CA SER A 48 -25.27 -3.34 4.66
C SER A 48 -24.31 -2.35 5.34
N LEU A 49 -23.54 -1.65 4.53
CA LEU A 49 -22.57 -0.63 4.91
C LEU A 49 -23.02 0.70 4.31
N GLY A 50 -24.14 1.24 4.81
CA GLY A 50 -24.76 2.44 4.23
C GLY A 50 -25.76 2.12 3.11
N ASP A 51 -25.98 3.09 2.22
CA ASP A 51 -27.09 3.05 1.26
C ASP A 51 -26.84 2.09 0.08
N SER A 52 -25.61 2.04 -0.44
CA SER A 52 -25.24 1.26 -1.63
C SER A 52 -24.29 0.09 -1.32
N ALA A 53 -23.43 0.23 -0.31
CA ALA A 53 -22.34 -0.72 -0.10
C ALA A 53 -22.73 -1.93 0.76
N THR A 54 -22.11 -3.06 0.46
CA THR A 54 -22.26 -4.34 1.17
C THR A 54 -20.89 -4.84 1.62
N GLY A 55 -20.80 -5.29 2.87
CA GLY A 55 -19.65 -5.99 3.42
C GLY A 55 -19.96 -7.47 3.67
N LEU A 56 -19.00 -8.35 3.43
CA LEU A 56 -19.07 -9.75 3.85
C LEU A 56 -18.16 -10.00 5.04
N TYR A 57 -18.66 -10.73 6.03
CA TYR A 57 -17.96 -10.99 7.29
C TYR A 57 -18.03 -12.45 7.71
N VAL A 58 -16.92 -13.06 8.11
CA VAL A 58 -16.94 -14.31 8.88
C VAL A 58 -16.69 -13.95 10.34
N ASP A 59 -17.71 -14.12 11.17
CA ASP A 59 -17.77 -13.54 12.52
C ASP A 59 -17.56 -12.01 12.49
N ASP A 60 -16.41 -11.53 12.96
CA ASP A 60 -16.01 -10.11 12.93
C ASP A 60 -14.91 -9.82 11.91
N ARG A 61 -14.46 -10.82 11.14
CA ARG A 61 -13.42 -10.67 10.12
C ARG A 61 -14.04 -10.26 8.80
N PHE A 62 -13.53 -9.16 8.24
CA PHE A 62 -13.99 -8.66 6.95
C PHE A 62 -13.38 -9.48 5.80
N VAL A 63 -14.23 -9.99 4.92
CA VAL A 63 -13.84 -10.80 3.77
C VAL A 63 -13.93 -9.99 2.47
N ALA A 64 -14.96 -9.16 2.32
CA ALA A 64 -15.16 -8.38 1.11
C ALA A 64 -15.95 -7.09 1.33
N TYR A 65 -15.65 -6.10 0.50
CA TYR A 65 -16.37 -4.85 0.31
C TYR A 65 -16.89 -4.79 -1.12
N ALA A 66 -18.13 -4.37 -1.31
CA ALA A 66 -18.65 -4.08 -2.63
C ALA A 66 -19.54 -2.85 -2.58
N ASP A 67 -19.22 -1.83 -3.37
CA ASP A 67 -20.04 -0.65 -3.57
C ASP A 67 -20.33 -0.51 -5.07
N PRO A 68 -21.57 -0.74 -5.52
CA PRO A 68 -21.93 -0.66 -6.93
C PRO A 68 -21.85 0.77 -7.49
N ASP A 69 -21.90 1.79 -6.61
CA ASP A 69 -21.82 3.21 -6.98
C ASP A 69 -20.42 3.79 -6.74
N GLY A 70 -19.65 3.18 -5.83
CA GLY A 70 -18.33 3.64 -5.40
C GLY A 70 -17.15 3.08 -6.21
N PRO A 71 -15.95 3.68 -6.07
CA PRO A 71 -14.73 3.22 -6.75
C PRO A 71 -14.24 1.84 -6.32
N LEU A 72 -14.73 1.32 -5.19
CA LEU A 72 -14.05 0.27 -4.46
C LEU A 72 -14.97 -0.94 -4.35
N SER A 73 -14.57 -2.04 -4.99
CA SER A 73 -15.08 -3.37 -4.70
C SER A 73 -13.90 -4.33 -4.64
N ARG A 74 -13.75 -5.05 -3.53
CA ARG A 74 -12.60 -5.92 -3.26
C ARG A 74 -12.91 -6.99 -2.23
N SER A 75 -12.37 -8.19 -2.42
CA SER A 75 -12.24 -9.23 -1.39
C SER A 75 -10.79 -9.46 -0.95
N PHE A 76 -10.61 -10.08 0.21
CA PHE A 76 -9.31 -10.33 0.84
C PHE A 76 -9.11 -11.82 1.10
N PRO A 77 -7.94 -12.38 0.73
CA PRO A 77 -7.64 -13.77 1.06
C PRO A 77 -7.45 -13.93 2.58
N GLN A 78 -7.85 -15.10 3.10
CA GLN A 78 -7.56 -15.53 4.47
C GLN A 78 -6.27 -16.35 4.45
N LEU A 79 -5.15 -15.73 4.79
CA LEU A 79 -3.81 -16.31 4.59
C LEU A 79 -3.59 -17.59 5.40
N GLU A 80 -4.27 -17.73 6.54
CA GLU A 80 -4.14 -18.92 7.40
C GLU A 80 -4.82 -20.16 6.82
N LEU A 81 -5.74 -19.95 5.87
CA LEU A 81 -6.47 -21.02 5.21
C LEU A 81 -5.81 -21.46 3.90
N LEU A 82 -4.82 -20.70 3.41
CA LEU A 82 -4.17 -21.00 2.14
C LEU A 82 -3.28 -22.24 2.25
N SER A 83 -3.44 -23.14 1.29
CA SER A 83 -2.52 -24.26 1.07
C SER A 83 -1.43 -23.86 0.08
N PRO A 84 -0.18 -24.33 0.25
CA PRO A 84 0.84 -24.21 -0.78
C PRO A 84 0.39 -24.85 -2.10
N GLY A 85 0.77 -24.26 -3.23
CA GLY A 85 0.46 -24.81 -4.55
C GLY A 85 1.51 -24.47 -5.61
N ASP A 86 1.63 -25.34 -6.62
CA ASP A 86 2.53 -25.13 -7.76
C ASP A 86 1.80 -24.47 -8.93
N GLY A 87 2.54 -23.76 -9.78
CA GLY A 87 2.01 -23.18 -11.03
C GLY A 87 0.92 -22.12 -10.79
N LEU A 88 0.93 -21.46 -9.63
CA LEU A 88 -0.09 -20.47 -9.26
C LEU A 88 -0.08 -19.26 -10.21
N ALA A 89 1.09 -18.80 -10.67
CA ALA A 89 1.20 -17.72 -11.63
C ALA A 89 0.41 -18.02 -12.92
N ASP A 90 0.62 -19.17 -13.54
CA ASP A 90 -0.11 -19.58 -14.75
C ASP A 90 -1.63 -19.67 -14.51
N ARG A 91 -2.05 -20.11 -13.31
CA ARG A 91 -3.47 -20.16 -12.93
C ARG A 91 -4.05 -18.75 -12.80
N ALA A 92 -3.33 -17.83 -12.17
CA ALA A 92 -3.76 -16.44 -12.01
C ALA A 92 -3.86 -15.72 -13.36
N ALA A 93 -2.89 -15.91 -14.26
CA ALA A 93 -2.95 -15.37 -15.62
C ALA A 93 -4.18 -15.88 -16.38
N ARG A 94 -4.46 -17.19 -16.33
CA ARG A 94 -5.66 -17.76 -16.96
C ARG A 94 -6.95 -17.18 -16.38
N ALA A 95 -7.07 -17.12 -15.06
CA ALA A 95 -8.25 -16.53 -14.40
C ALA A 95 -8.44 -15.05 -14.78
N ALA A 96 -7.36 -14.28 -14.90
CA ALA A 96 -7.42 -12.89 -15.34
C ALA A 96 -7.87 -12.77 -16.80
N HIS A 97 -7.38 -13.63 -17.70
CA HIS A 97 -7.85 -13.68 -19.08
C HIS A 97 -9.34 -14.02 -19.17
N GLU A 98 -9.80 -15.03 -18.43
CA GLU A 98 -11.22 -15.41 -18.39
C GLU A 98 -12.11 -14.26 -17.89
N LEU A 99 -11.70 -13.56 -16.82
CA LEU A 99 -12.43 -12.40 -16.29
C LEU A 99 -12.41 -11.20 -17.25
N ALA A 100 -11.32 -11.01 -18.01
CA ALA A 100 -11.21 -9.93 -18.98
C ALA A 100 -12.06 -10.17 -20.24
N GLU A 101 -12.45 -11.41 -20.52
CA GLU A 101 -13.37 -11.74 -21.62
C GLU A 101 -14.84 -11.48 -21.28
N ASP A 102 -15.17 -11.30 -19.99
CA ASP A 102 -16.51 -10.98 -19.49
C ASP A 102 -16.85 -9.50 -19.72
N ASP A 103 -17.69 -9.21 -20.71
CA ASP A 103 -18.14 -7.85 -21.07
C ASP A 103 -18.92 -7.15 -19.93
N GLY A 104 -19.46 -7.91 -18.98
CA GLY A 104 -20.08 -7.35 -17.77
C GLY A 104 -19.05 -6.72 -16.82
N LEU A 105 -17.85 -7.30 -16.76
CA LEU A 105 -16.76 -6.86 -15.89
C LEU A 105 -15.80 -5.91 -16.60
N VAL A 106 -15.41 -6.23 -17.82
CA VAL A 106 -14.49 -5.45 -18.67
C VAL A 106 -15.22 -5.13 -19.96
N PRO A 107 -15.97 -4.02 -20.02
CA PRO A 107 -16.74 -3.65 -21.20
C PRO A 107 -15.86 -3.50 -22.44
N ARG A 108 -16.29 -4.05 -23.57
CA ARG A 108 -15.69 -3.85 -24.89
C ARG A 108 -16.04 -2.44 -25.39
N ASP A 109 -15.29 -1.47 -24.90
CA ASP A 109 -15.38 -0.07 -25.30
C ASP A 109 -14.25 0.31 -26.28
N GLY A 110 -14.01 1.60 -26.49
CA GLY A 110 -12.99 2.11 -27.43
C GLY A 110 -11.54 1.90 -26.97
N THR A 111 -11.27 0.93 -26.09
CA THR A 111 -9.95 0.68 -25.50
C THR A 111 -9.54 -0.79 -25.58
N GLU A 112 -8.32 -1.06 -25.15
CA GLU A 112 -7.74 -2.38 -25.06
C GLU A 112 -7.53 -2.76 -23.58
N PHE A 113 -7.29 -4.05 -23.33
CA PHE A 113 -6.79 -4.50 -22.03
C PHE A 113 -5.58 -5.42 -22.21
N ALA A 114 -4.74 -5.48 -21.18
CA ALA A 114 -3.66 -6.44 -21.05
C ALA A 114 -3.71 -7.11 -19.68
N VAL A 115 -3.44 -8.41 -19.65
CA VAL A 115 -3.14 -9.13 -18.41
C VAL A 115 -1.64 -9.00 -18.17
N LEU A 116 -1.26 -8.42 -17.04
CA LEU A 116 0.14 -8.28 -16.64
C LEU A 116 0.67 -9.59 -16.04
N ASP A 117 1.99 -9.73 -16.05
CA ASP A 117 2.66 -10.89 -15.46
C ASP A 117 2.26 -11.07 -13.99
N PRO A 118 1.77 -12.26 -13.60
CA PRO A 118 1.33 -12.50 -12.23
C PRO A 118 2.48 -12.43 -11.23
N THR A 119 2.18 -11.90 -10.06
CA THR A 119 3.11 -11.85 -8.93
C THR A 119 2.75 -12.90 -7.89
N THR A 120 3.73 -13.66 -7.40
CA THR A 120 3.49 -14.76 -6.45
C THR A 120 3.77 -14.34 -5.01
N LEU A 121 2.83 -14.66 -4.11
CA LEU A 121 2.98 -14.57 -2.67
C LEU A 121 3.64 -15.85 -2.17
N HIS A 122 4.81 -15.66 -1.56
CA HIS A 122 5.56 -16.69 -0.89
C HIS A 122 5.34 -16.63 0.62
N GLY A 123 5.49 -17.78 1.26
CA GLY A 123 5.44 -17.92 2.71
C GLY A 123 6.54 -18.83 3.23
N ALA A 124 7.05 -18.51 4.41
CA ALA A 124 7.90 -19.40 5.20
C ALA A 124 7.59 -19.23 6.68
N ALA A 125 7.69 -20.31 7.44
CA ALA A 125 7.59 -20.29 8.89
C ALA A 125 8.96 -20.55 9.52
N ALA A 126 9.19 -19.98 10.68
CA ALA A 126 10.41 -20.19 11.44
C ALA A 126 10.08 -20.50 12.89
N SER A 127 10.77 -21.49 13.43
CA SER A 127 11.06 -21.59 14.86
C SER A 127 12.47 -21.03 15.11
N ARG A 128 12.81 -20.74 16.36
CA ARG A 128 14.18 -20.26 16.73
C ARG A 128 15.32 -21.19 16.28
N ARG A 129 15.04 -22.44 15.90
CA ARG A 129 16.05 -23.43 15.51
C ARG A 129 16.02 -23.79 14.02
N ARG A 130 14.93 -23.46 13.33
CA ARG A 130 14.67 -23.97 11.98
C ARG A 130 13.70 -23.05 11.26
N VAL A 131 14.08 -22.68 10.04
CA VAL A 131 13.20 -22.09 9.04
C VAL A 131 12.69 -23.21 8.13
N THR A 132 11.41 -23.18 7.78
CA THR A 132 10.83 -24.07 6.76
C THR A 132 11.29 -23.64 5.39
N ASP A 133 11.17 -24.54 4.42
CA ASP A 133 11.34 -24.16 3.02
C ASP A 133 10.28 -23.12 2.63
N THR A 134 10.63 -22.30 1.64
CA THR A 134 9.70 -21.35 1.03
C THR A 134 8.67 -22.10 0.19
N ALA A 135 7.42 -21.68 0.26
CA ALA A 135 6.34 -22.21 -0.57
C ALA A 135 5.51 -21.06 -1.18
N ASP A 136 4.84 -21.35 -2.29
CA ASP A 136 3.94 -20.43 -2.99
C ASP A 136 2.51 -20.66 -2.49
N TYR A 137 1.81 -19.61 -2.10
CA TYR A 137 0.48 -19.72 -1.48
C TYR A 137 -0.62 -19.02 -2.28
N LEU A 138 -0.24 -17.97 -3.02
CA LEU A 138 -1.16 -17.16 -3.81
C LEU A 138 -0.41 -16.58 -5.00
N ALA A 139 -1.06 -16.39 -6.14
CA ALA A 139 -0.54 -15.54 -7.20
C ALA A 139 -1.60 -14.54 -7.63
N THR A 140 -1.19 -13.29 -7.87
CA THR A 140 -2.09 -12.20 -8.25
C THR A 140 -1.77 -11.73 -9.66
N ALA A 141 -2.77 -11.71 -10.52
CA ALA A 141 -2.71 -11.16 -11.87
C ALA A 141 -3.55 -9.88 -11.94
N ARG A 142 -3.07 -8.92 -12.74
CA ARG A 142 -3.74 -7.64 -12.95
C ARG A 142 -4.19 -7.49 -14.39
N ILE A 143 -5.42 -7.04 -14.57
CA ILE A 143 -5.97 -6.59 -15.84
C ILE A 143 -5.80 -5.06 -15.88
N GLN A 144 -5.11 -4.56 -16.91
CA GLN A 144 -4.81 -3.15 -17.10
C GLN A 144 -5.41 -2.66 -18.42
N ARG A 145 -6.15 -1.55 -18.36
CA ARG A 145 -6.65 -0.86 -19.56
C ARG A 145 -5.50 -0.21 -20.33
N ARG A 146 -5.57 -0.22 -21.65
CA ARG A 146 -4.66 0.49 -22.56
C ARG A 146 -5.44 1.29 -23.59
N ILE A 147 -4.91 2.44 -23.98
CA ILE A 147 -5.48 3.29 -25.04
C ILE A 147 -4.37 3.49 -26.06
N ASP A 148 -4.60 3.02 -27.29
CA ASP A 148 -3.62 3.09 -28.38
C ASP A 148 -2.25 2.52 -27.96
N GLY A 149 -2.27 1.39 -27.23
CA GLY A 149 -1.09 0.76 -26.66
C GLY A 149 -0.45 1.44 -25.44
N VAL A 150 -0.94 2.60 -24.98
CA VAL A 150 -0.43 3.31 -23.79
C VAL A 150 -1.18 2.85 -22.53
N PRO A 151 -0.51 2.50 -21.42
CA PRO A 151 -1.19 2.00 -20.22
C PRO A 151 -2.00 3.09 -19.53
N VAL A 152 -3.14 2.70 -18.96
CA VAL A 152 -3.93 3.52 -18.03
C VAL A 152 -3.48 3.21 -16.60
N VAL A 153 -3.22 4.26 -15.82
CA VAL A 153 -2.87 4.22 -14.40
C VAL A 153 -3.84 5.06 -13.58
N GLY A 154 -3.85 4.91 -12.26
CA GLY A 154 -4.72 5.66 -11.34
C GLY A 154 -5.71 4.74 -10.64
N ASP A 155 -6.69 5.28 -9.91
CA ASP A 155 -7.60 4.44 -9.10
C ASP A 155 -8.63 3.68 -9.93
N GLY A 156 -8.99 4.22 -11.09
CA GLY A 156 -9.93 3.59 -12.01
C GLY A 156 -9.26 2.65 -13.02
N SER A 157 -10.09 1.94 -13.78
CA SER A 157 -9.66 1.02 -14.85
C SER A 157 -8.71 -0.09 -14.38
N GLN A 158 -9.01 -0.66 -13.21
CA GLN A 158 -8.26 -1.77 -12.63
C GLN A 158 -9.15 -2.97 -12.34
N ALA A 159 -8.63 -4.16 -12.61
CA ALA A 159 -9.10 -5.36 -11.97
C ALA A 159 -7.91 -6.24 -11.58
N THR A 160 -8.00 -6.89 -10.42
CA THR A 160 -6.97 -7.82 -9.93
C THR A 160 -7.64 -9.09 -9.44
N VAL A 161 -7.06 -10.23 -9.75
CA VAL A 161 -7.53 -11.55 -9.30
C VAL A 161 -6.37 -12.28 -8.64
N SER A 162 -6.62 -12.88 -7.49
CA SER A 162 -5.64 -13.70 -6.80
C SER A 162 -6.11 -15.14 -6.67
N VAL A 163 -5.22 -16.08 -7.00
CA VAL A 163 -5.51 -17.51 -7.11
C VAL A 163 -4.58 -18.31 -6.19
N SER A 164 -5.15 -19.21 -5.40
CA SER A 164 -4.43 -20.16 -4.53
C SER A 164 -4.42 -21.57 -5.14
N ALA A 165 -4.00 -22.56 -4.35
CA ALA A 165 -4.19 -23.97 -4.66
C ALA A 165 -5.68 -24.32 -4.87
N ASP A 166 -6.59 -23.69 -4.13
CA ASP A 166 -8.00 -24.07 -4.04
C ASP A 166 -8.91 -23.30 -5.03
N GLY A 167 -8.48 -22.15 -5.53
CA GLY A 167 -9.28 -21.38 -6.50
C GLY A 167 -8.99 -19.89 -6.47
N ILE A 168 -9.95 -19.08 -6.93
CA ILE A 168 -9.89 -17.62 -6.78
C ILE A 168 -10.19 -17.28 -5.31
N GLU A 169 -9.22 -16.67 -4.64
CA GLU A 169 -9.34 -16.25 -3.23
C GLU A 169 -9.71 -14.79 -3.07
N SER A 170 -9.29 -13.96 -4.03
CA SER A 170 -9.62 -12.55 -4.01
C SER A 170 -9.82 -11.96 -5.40
N PHE A 171 -10.69 -10.96 -5.45
CA PHE A 171 -10.95 -10.17 -6.64
C PHE A 171 -11.15 -8.71 -6.22
N ALA A 172 -10.50 -7.80 -6.92
CA ALA A 172 -10.78 -6.37 -6.81
C ALA A 172 -11.14 -5.81 -8.19
N HIS A 173 -12.13 -4.95 -8.23
CA HIS A 173 -12.67 -4.40 -9.47
C HIS A 173 -13.01 -2.92 -9.30
N ASN A 174 -12.45 -2.12 -10.21
CA ASN A 174 -12.85 -0.74 -10.45
C ASN A 174 -12.73 -0.47 -11.95
N TRP A 175 -13.79 -0.77 -12.71
CA TRP A 175 -13.79 -0.59 -14.15
C TRP A 175 -15.10 0.04 -14.63
N ARG A 176 -14.99 1.15 -15.37
CA ARG A 176 -16.12 1.84 -16.00
C ARG A 176 -15.94 1.83 -17.51
N PRO A 177 -17.00 1.73 -18.32
CA PRO A 177 -16.87 1.89 -19.78
C PRO A 177 -16.33 3.29 -20.10
N ALA A 178 -15.60 3.43 -21.21
CA ALA A 178 -14.96 4.68 -21.59
C ALA A 178 -15.13 4.96 -23.09
N ASP A 179 -15.64 6.15 -23.42
CA ASP A 179 -15.87 6.59 -24.80
C ASP A 179 -15.00 7.79 -25.15
N ARG A 180 -14.38 7.78 -26.34
CA ARG A 180 -13.54 8.89 -26.79
C ARG A 180 -14.37 10.17 -26.99
N VAL A 181 -13.80 11.31 -26.58
CA VAL A 181 -14.38 12.64 -26.75
C VAL A 181 -13.46 13.46 -27.66
N GLU A 182 -13.88 13.65 -28.90
CA GLU A 182 -13.08 14.36 -29.93
C GLU A 182 -12.81 15.83 -29.58
N GLU A 183 -13.74 16.50 -28.88
CA GLU A 183 -13.59 17.90 -28.43
C GLU A 183 -12.33 18.12 -27.57
N TYR A 184 -11.91 17.07 -26.87
CA TYR A 184 -10.84 17.08 -25.88
C TYR A 184 -9.55 16.42 -26.37
N SER A 185 -9.59 15.82 -27.57
CA SER A 185 -8.48 15.08 -28.13
C SER A 185 -7.57 16.02 -28.93
N GLY A 186 -6.26 15.78 -28.90
CA GLY A 186 -5.28 16.68 -29.51
C GLY A 186 -3.97 16.00 -29.83
N ALA A 187 -3.23 16.52 -30.82
CA ALA A 187 -1.96 15.95 -31.28
C ALA A 187 -0.72 16.73 -30.82
N ASP A 188 -0.87 18.01 -30.48
CA ASP A 188 0.27 18.88 -30.23
C ASP A 188 0.68 18.85 -28.75
N ILE A 189 1.68 18.01 -28.44
CA ILE A 189 2.35 18.04 -27.14
C ILE A 189 3.48 19.07 -27.19
N ASP A 190 3.32 20.16 -26.44
CA ASP A 190 4.41 21.06 -26.14
C ASP A 190 5.29 20.47 -25.02
N ARG A 191 6.44 19.88 -25.40
CA ARG A 191 7.41 19.31 -24.45
C ARG A 191 7.94 20.34 -23.46
N ARG A 192 8.08 21.60 -23.88
CA ARG A 192 8.55 22.67 -22.99
C ARG A 192 7.50 22.98 -21.94
N ARG A 193 6.22 23.08 -22.33
CA ARG A 193 5.11 23.24 -21.39
C ARG A 193 5.05 22.10 -20.37
N VAL A 194 5.26 20.85 -20.80
CA VAL A 194 5.31 19.69 -19.89
C VAL A 194 6.49 19.81 -18.91
N ALA A 195 7.68 20.17 -19.39
CA ALA A 195 8.86 20.36 -18.53
C ALA A 195 8.65 21.51 -17.51
N ASP A 196 8.03 22.60 -17.95
CA ASP A 196 7.69 23.74 -17.09
C ASP A 196 6.67 23.32 -16.01
N ALA A 197 5.65 22.53 -16.37
CA ALA A 197 4.66 22.01 -15.42
C ALA A 197 5.26 21.04 -14.39
N ILE A 198 6.21 20.18 -14.80
CA ILE A 198 6.93 19.29 -13.86
C ILE A 198 7.78 20.14 -12.91
N THR A 199 8.47 21.15 -13.44
CA THR A 199 9.27 22.08 -12.66
C THR A 199 8.43 22.83 -11.63
N GLU A 200 7.25 23.34 -12.03
CA GLU A 200 6.31 24.00 -11.13
C GLU A 200 5.79 23.04 -10.05
N SER A 201 5.43 21.81 -10.42
CA SER A 201 4.99 20.78 -9.46
C SER A 201 6.05 20.43 -8.42
N LEU A 202 7.33 20.48 -8.80
CA LEU A 202 8.46 20.14 -7.93
C LEU A 202 9.03 21.35 -7.18
N ALA A 203 8.61 22.58 -7.55
CA ALA A 203 9.12 23.81 -6.96
C ALA A 203 9.03 23.86 -5.43
N PRO A 204 7.91 23.45 -4.77
CA PRO A 204 7.83 23.49 -3.31
C PRO A 204 8.87 22.59 -2.62
N VAL A 205 9.18 21.44 -3.21
CA VAL A 205 10.20 20.51 -2.69
C VAL A 205 11.60 21.03 -2.99
N ALA A 206 11.76 21.66 -4.16
CA ALA A 206 13.00 22.28 -4.58
C ALA A 206 13.37 23.57 -3.83
N GLU A 207 12.52 24.06 -2.92
CA GLU A 207 12.89 25.15 -1.99
C GLU A 207 13.84 24.66 -0.89
N GLU A 208 13.85 23.36 -0.60
CA GLU A 208 14.57 22.75 0.53
C GLU A 208 15.66 21.75 0.13
N LYS A 209 15.53 21.07 -1.02
CA LYS A 209 16.50 20.09 -1.53
C LYS A 209 16.66 20.22 -3.05
N ASP A 210 17.77 19.75 -3.61
CA ASP A 210 17.89 19.63 -5.07
C ASP A 210 17.02 18.49 -5.59
N VAL A 211 16.38 18.69 -6.75
CA VAL A 211 15.45 17.70 -7.31
C VAL A 211 15.87 17.33 -8.72
N ARG A 212 16.03 16.03 -8.98
CA ARG A 212 16.40 15.49 -10.30
C ARG A 212 15.30 14.60 -10.82
N VAL A 213 14.73 14.94 -11.98
CA VAL A 213 13.76 14.09 -12.67
C VAL A 213 14.52 12.93 -13.32
N GLU A 214 14.21 11.70 -12.90
CA GLU A 214 14.88 10.47 -13.36
C GLU A 214 14.21 9.87 -14.60
N SER A 215 12.88 9.96 -14.69
CA SER A 215 12.12 9.44 -15.82
C SER A 215 10.85 10.24 -16.06
N VAL A 216 10.46 10.36 -17.33
CA VAL A 216 9.18 10.92 -17.76
C VAL A 216 8.56 9.99 -18.80
N GLU A 217 7.34 9.52 -18.54
CA GLU A 217 6.64 8.56 -19.38
C GLU A 217 5.22 9.04 -19.69
N LEU A 218 4.80 8.92 -20.95
CA LEU A 218 3.42 9.14 -21.35
C LEU A 218 2.57 7.96 -20.88
N VAL A 219 1.54 8.24 -20.09
CA VAL A 219 0.53 7.29 -19.65
C VAL A 219 -0.85 7.93 -19.75
N TYR A 220 -1.89 7.12 -19.63
CA TYR A 220 -3.24 7.62 -19.40
C TYR A 220 -3.53 7.58 -17.90
N TYR A 221 -4.24 8.59 -17.39
CA TYR A 221 -4.61 8.66 -15.98
C TYR A 221 -6.12 8.59 -15.80
N ASP A 222 -6.56 7.59 -15.05
CA ASP A 222 -7.92 7.38 -14.57
C ASP A 222 -7.94 7.54 -13.05
N GLY A 223 -8.26 8.76 -12.58
CA GLY A 223 -8.42 9.06 -11.16
C GLY A 223 -9.79 8.67 -10.60
N ASP A 224 -10.53 7.78 -11.27
CA ASP A 224 -11.94 7.47 -11.03
C ASP A 224 -12.88 8.69 -11.11
N ASN A 225 -12.49 9.70 -11.89
CA ASN A 225 -13.27 10.92 -12.10
C ASN A 225 -14.20 10.76 -13.31
N GLN A 226 -14.46 11.83 -14.07
CA GLN A 226 -15.31 11.76 -15.27
C GLN A 226 -14.53 11.45 -16.55
N LEU A 227 -13.20 11.54 -16.51
CA LEU A 227 -12.34 11.44 -17.69
C LEU A 227 -11.15 10.51 -17.44
N ILE A 228 -10.74 9.80 -18.49
CA ILE A 228 -9.39 9.25 -18.65
C ILE A 228 -8.65 10.18 -19.60
N GLN A 229 -7.49 10.69 -19.17
CA GLN A 229 -6.75 11.69 -19.95
C GLN A 229 -5.26 11.35 -20.06
N PRO A 230 -4.59 11.76 -21.14
CA PRO A 230 -3.16 11.54 -21.30
C PRO A 230 -2.37 12.46 -20.35
N VAL A 231 -1.40 11.89 -19.66
CA VAL A 231 -0.53 12.59 -18.71
C VAL A 231 0.91 12.13 -18.89
N TYR A 232 1.85 12.97 -18.47
CA TYR A 232 3.22 12.54 -18.23
C TYR A 232 3.38 12.17 -16.76
N ARG A 233 3.64 10.89 -16.51
CA ARG A 233 4.10 10.39 -15.21
C ARG A 233 5.58 10.66 -15.10
N PHE A 234 6.01 11.30 -14.03
CA PHE A 234 7.43 11.52 -13.75
C PHE A 234 7.85 10.89 -12.42
N VAL A 235 9.11 10.50 -12.35
CA VAL A 235 9.79 10.06 -11.12
C VAL A 235 10.92 11.05 -10.87
N ALA A 236 11.02 11.56 -9.64
CA ALA A 236 12.07 12.49 -9.24
C ALA A 236 12.75 12.05 -7.95
N ALA A 237 14.08 12.14 -7.91
CA ALA A 237 14.88 12.00 -6.69
C ALA A 237 15.04 13.37 -6.00
N VAL A 238 15.01 13.39 -4.66
CA VAL A 238 14.97 14.62 -3.84
C VAL A 238 16.14 14.67 -2.86
N GLY A 239 17.26 15.27 -3.27
CA GLY A 239 18.52 15.27 -2.54
C GLY A 239 19.59 14.43 -3.23
N ASP A 240 20.41 13.73 -2.45
CA ASP A 240 21.51 12.89 -2.95
C ASP A 240 21.00 11.58 -3.58
N GLU A 241 21.89 10.74 -4.14
CA GLU A 241 21.51 9.52 -4.88
C GLU A 241 20.68 8.49 -4.07
N ASN A 242 20.74 8.58 -2.74
CA ASN A 242 20.04 7.68 -1.80
C ASN A 242 18.75 8.28 -1.22
N SER A 243 18.29 9.40 -1.77
CA SER A 243 17.20 10.17 -1.21
C SER A 243 15.80 9.67 -1.54
N ALA A 244 14.81 10.30 -0.90
CA ALA A 244 13.39 10.14 -1.21
C ALA A 244 13.13 10.25 -2.72
N ARG A 245 12.29 9.36 -3.24
CA ARG A 245 11.77 9.50 -4.60
C ARG A 245 10.29 9.85 -4.57
N LEU A 246 9.89 10.73 -5.48
CA LEU A 246 8.53 11.19 -5.68
C LEU A 246 8.02 10.72 -7.03
N VAL A 247 6.74 10.35 -7.08
CA VAL A 247 6.00 10.11 -8.32
C VAL A 247 4.98 11.23 -8.47
N GLY A 248 4.89 11.81 -9.66
CA GLY A 248 3.89 12.82 -9.97
C GLY A 248 3.36 12.68 -11.39
N TYR A 249 2.32 13.46 -11.68
CA TYR A 249 1.64 13.46 -12.97
C TYR A 249 1.39 14.90 -13.41
N VAL A 250 1.65 15.20 -14.69
CA VAL A 250 1.25 16.47 -15.31
C VAL A 250 0.43 16.21 -16.58
N PRO A 251 -0.61 17.00 -16.90
CA PRO A 251 -1.41 16.80 -18.11
C PRO A 251 -0.56 16.90 -19.39
N ALA A 252 -0.72 15.96 -20.31
CA ALA A 252 -0.03 16.00 -21.61
C ALA A 252 -0.63 17.06 -22.56
N LEU A 253 -1.91 17.38 -22.38
CA LEU A 253 -2.67 18.38 -23.14
C LEU A 253 -2.97 19.63 -22.28
N GLU A 254 -3.16 20.80 -22.90
CA GLU A 254 -3.35 22.09 -22.22
C GLU A 254 -4.75 22.24 -21.59
N ALA A 255 -5.77 21.60 -22.17
CA ALA A 255 -7.17 21.85 -21.86
C ALA A 255 -7.72 21.20 -20.58
N PHE A 256 -6.87 20.58 -19.74
CA PHE A 256 -7.34 19.79 -18.60
C PHE A 256 -6.92 20.38 -17.25
N ASP A 257 -7.92 20.47 -16.36
CA ASP A 257 -7.79 20.90 -14.97
C ASP A 257 -6.78 20.04 -14.19
N ARG A 258 -6.27 20.65 -13.12
CA ARG A 258 -5.21 20.13 -12.26
C ARG A 258 -5.53 18.68 -11.84
N LEU A 259 -4.70 17.74 -12.32
CA LEU A 259 -4.54 16.45 -11.67
C LEU A 259 -4.31 16.69 -10.18
N PRO A 260 -4.77 15.80 -9.28
CA PRO A 260 -4.40 15.91 -7.88
C PRO A 260 -2.88 16.00 -7.82
N LEU A 261 -2.37 17.17 -7.44
CA LEU A 261 -0.98 17.32 -7.06
C LEU A 261 -0.83 16.42 -5.85
N THR A 262 -0.10 15.32 -6.03
CA THR A 262 0.25 14.34 -4.99
C THR A 262 1.18 14.93 -3.93
N ILE A 263 1.43 16.24 -3.96
CA ILE A 263 2.23 17.00 -3.00
C ILE A 263 1.36 18.18 -2.57
N GLN A 264 0.51 18.00 -1.54
CA GLN A 264 -0.24 19.12 -0.98
C GLN A 264 0.49 19.66 0.25
N PRO A 265 1.16 20.82 0.18
CA PRO A 265 1.84 21.37 1.35
C PRO A 265 0.84 21.61 2.49
N GLN A 266 0.86 20.74 3.52
CA GLN A 266 0.05 20.94 4.73
C GLN A 266 0.85 21.57 5.87
N LYS A 267 0.19 22.56 6.50
CA LYS A 267 0.68 23.40 7.61
C LYS A 267 0.36 22.84 9.01
N LEU A 268 0.13 21.54 9.18
CA LEU A 268 -0.22 20.98 10.50
C LEU A 268 0.96 20.21 11.11
N GLN A 269 1.78 20.96 11.84
CA GLN A 269 2.80 20.39 12.73
C GLN A 269 2.15 19.55 13.84
N PRO A 270 2.75 18.42 14.25
CA PRO A 270 2.29 17.64 15.38
C PRO A 270 2.24 18.51 16.65
N ARG A 271 1.05 18.77 17.19
CA ARG A 271 0.89 19.31 18.53
C ARG A 271 0.63 18.17 19.50
N VAL A 272 1.50 18.06 20.50
CA VAL A 272 1.32 17.16 21.64
C VAL A 272 0.01 17.53 22.33
N THR A 273 -1.00 16.66 22.28
CA THR A 273 -2.25 16.90 23.01
C THR A 273 -2.08 16.50 24.48
N LYS A 274 -2.65 17.30 25.38
CA LYS A 274 -2.66 17.05 26.83
C LYS A 274 -3.39 15.75 27.20
N ALA A 275 -4.21 15.21 26.29
CA ALA A 275 -4.98 13.98 26.45
C ALA A 275 -4.11 12.71 26.45
N ALA A 276 -2.99 12.69 25.70
CA ALA A 276 -2.07 11.55 25.67
C ALA A 276 -1.47 11.23 27.05
N LYS A 277 -1.25 12.27 27.88
CA LYS A 277 -0.69 12.12 29.23
C LYS A 277 -1.70 11.56 30.26
N ALA A 278 -2.99 11.69 30.00
CA ALA A 278 -4.07 11.24 30.90
C ALA A 278 -4.54 9.80 30.60
N ALA A 279 -4.30 9.29 29.40
CA ALA A 279 -4.70 7.95 28.97
C ALA A 279 -3.80 6.81 29.49
N LEU A 280 -2.74 7.12 30.25
CA LEU A 280 -1.78 6.15 30.81
C LEU A 280 -2.32 5.30 31.98
N THR A 281 -3.52 5.57 32.49
CA THR A 281 -3.96 5.06 33.81
C THR A 281 -5.12 4.05 33.83
N THR A 282 -5.53 3.44 32.69
CA THR A 282 -6.66 2.50 32.73
C THR A 282 -6.48 1.26 31.83
N ARG A 283 -6.23 0.09 32.45
CA ARG A 283 -6.49 -1.28 31.94
C ARG A 283 -7.87 -1.74 32.47
N ARG A 284 -8.61 -2.74 31.98
CA ARG A 284 -8.45 -3.81 30.97
C ARG A 284 -9.88 -4.22 30.56
N ALA A 285 -10.18 -4.06 29.29
CA ALA A 285 -11.19 -4.81 28.51
C ALA A 285 -10.61 -4.84 27.08
N ALA A 286 -11.02 -5.77 26.21
CA ALA A 286 -10.74 -5.59 24.78
C ALA A 286 -11.13 -4.14 24.46
N ALA A 287 -10.15 -3.33 24.04
CA ALA A 287 -10.39 -1.91 23.94
C ALA A 287 -11.51 -1.75 22.91
N ALA A 288 -12.70 -1.32 23.35
CA ALA A 288 -13.85 -1.14 22.47
C ALA A 288 -13.48 -0.28 21.24
N ARG A 289 -12.41 0.50 21.37
CA ARG A 289 -11.71 1.18 20.28
C ARG A 289 -10.19 1.03 20.47
N PRO A 290 -9.48 0.35 19.53
CA PRO A 290 -8.02 0.30 19.52
C PRO A 290 -7.40 1.69 19.61
N GLY A 291 -6.21 1.78 20.20
CA GLY A 291 -5.44 3.01 20.27
C GLY A 291 -4.45 3.04 19.11
N LEU A 292 -4.36 4.17 18.42
CA LEU A 292 -3.43 4.39 17.31
C LEU A 292 -2.31 5.34 17.74
N GLY A 293 -1.07 4.98 17.39
CA GLY A 293 0.09 5.86 17.41
C GLY A 293 0.65 6.05 16.01
N ARG A 294 1.04 7.28 15.67
CA ARG A 294 1.67 7.63 14.39
C ARG A 294 2.97 8.38 14.67
N TYR A 295 4.08 7.90 14.14
CA TYR A 295 5.43 8.41 14.38
C TYR A 295 6.10 8.73 13.05
N VAL A 296 6.35 10.02 12.82
CA VAL A 296 6.81 10.51 11.51
C VAL A 296 8.25 10.98 11.60
N VAL A 297 9.08 10.61 10.61
CA VAL A 297 10.44 11.11 10.44
C VAL A 297 10.50 12.65 10.50
N ARG A 298 11.55 13.18 11.14
CA ARG A 298 11.77 14.62 11.30
C ARG A 298 12.58 15.21 10.15
N ASN A 299 12.45 16.52 9.96
CA ASN A 299 13.33 17.31 9.07
C ASN A 299 13.43 16.73 7.66
N ASP A 300 12.31 16.24 7.14
CA ASP A 300 12.24 15.60 5.84
C ASP A 300 10.97 16.01 5.08
N ASN A 301 10.75 15.40 3.91
CA ASN A 301 9.65 15.69 3.01
C ASN A 301 8.28 15.65 3.71
N ALA A 302 7.44 16.68 3.48
CA ALA A 302 6.09 16.79 4.06
C ALA A 302 5.16 15.62 3.67
N GLY A 303 5.46 14.92 2.59
CA GLY A 303 4.77 13.70 2.15
C GLY A 303 4.67 12.62 3.22
N TRP A 304 5.66 12.52 4.11
CA TRP A 304 5.61 11.60 5.25
C TRP A 304 4.47 11.92 6.22
N VAL A 305 4.18 13.21 6.42
CA VAL A 305 3.05 13.67 7.23
C VAL A 305 1.73 13.44 6.50
N GLU A 306 1.69 13.69 5.19
CA GLU A 306 0.53 13.43 4.33
C GLU A 306 0.14 11.95 4.40
N SER A 307 1.08 11.03 4.16
CA SER A 307 0.85 9.58 4.22
C SER A 307 0.34 9.11 5.60
N ALA A 308 0.94 9.62 6.69
CA ALA A 308 0.45 9.33 8.03
C ALA A 308 -0.99 9.83 8.28
N ASN A 309 -1.36 10.96 7.70
CA ASN A 309 -2.72 11.51 7.80
C ASN A 309 -3.69 10.76 6.91
N ASP A 310 -3.24 10.26 5.77
CA ASP A 310 -4.01 9.43 4.84
C ASP A 310 -4.36 8.08 5.45
N PHE A 311 -3.43 7.44 6.17
CA PHE A 311 -3.76 6.26 6.96
C PHE A 311 -4.90 6.52 7.95
N LEU A 312 -4.81 7.62 8.70
CA LEU A 312 -5.84 8.01 9.68
C LEU A 312 -7.16 8.41 9.00
N SER A 313 -7.10 9.07 7.85
CA SER A 313 -8.30 9.50 7.12
C SER A 313 -9.03 8.29 6.54
N GLY A 314 -8.30 7.29 6.02
CA GLY A 314 -8.85 5.99 5.61
C GLY A 314 -9.56 5.29 6.77
N LEU A 315 -8.89 5.16 7.93
CA LEU A 315 -9.50 4.59 9.14
C LEU A 315 -10.79 5.33 9.54
N ARG A 316 -10.81 6.66 9.46
CA ARG A 316 -12.00 7.47 9.77
C ARG A 316 -13.11 7.32 8.73
N ALA A 317 -12.77 7.24 7.46
CA ALA A 317 -13.73 7.02 6.38
C ALA A 317 -14.46 5.69 6.56
N SER A 318 -13.76 4.63 6.99
CA SER A 318 -14.38 3.33 7.31
C SER A 318 -15.49 3.43 8.38
N ALA A 319 -15.41 4.40 9.29
CA ALA A 319 -16.37 4.53 10.39
C ALA A 319 -17.75 4.99 9.90
N ILE A 320 -17.82 5.66 8.75
CA ILE A 320 -19.08 6.00 8.08
C ILE A 320 -19.85 4.73 7.71
N PHE A 321 -19.11 3.65 7.44
CA PHE A 321 -19.60 2.33 7.09
C PHE A 321 -19.70 1.39 8.29
N GLY A 322 -19.70 1.90 9.53
CA GLY A 322 -19.76 1.07 10.74
C GLY A 322 -18.44 0.35 11.09
N GLY A 323 -17.34 0.71 10.42
CA GLY A 323 -15.99 0.26 10.74
C GLY A 323 -15.51 0.71 12.12
N VAL A 324 -14.38 0.16 12.54
CA VAL A 324 -13.63 0.63 13.72
C VAL A 324 -13.06 2.00 13.43
N SER A 325 -13.29 2.93 14.36
CA SER A 325 -12.52 4.16 14.43
C SER A 325 -11.56 4.09 15.61
N PRO A 326 -10.27 3.71 15.40
CA PRO A 326 -9.27 3.77 16.45
C PRO A 326 -9.21 5.17 17.07
N VAL A 327 -8.87 5.21 18.35
CA VAL A 327 -8.58 6.47 19.03
C VAL A 327 -7.17 6.88 18.65
N ASP A 328 -7.02 7.97 17.90
CA ASP A 328 -5.72 8.61 17.62
C ASP A 328 -5.13 9.12 18.95
N ARG A 329 -4.34 8.28 19.62
CA ARG A 329 -3.80 8.55 20.96
C ARG A 329 -2.50 9.30 20.90
N GLN A 330 -1.71 9.04 19.87
CA GLN A 330 -0.35 9.53 19.76
C GLN A 330 -0.04 9.98 18.34
N TYR A 331 0.45 11.20 18.21
CA TYR A 331 1.02 11.71 16.97
C TYR A 331 2.29 12.48 17.32
N TYR A 332 3.44 11.90 16.97
CA TYR A 332 4.75 12.43 17.35
C TYR A 332 5.69 12.43 16.17
N TRP A 333 6.63 13.35 16.22
CA TRP A 333 7.89 13.19 15.52
C TRP A 333 8.63 11.96 16.09
N ALA A 334 9.15 11.13 15.21
CA ALA A 334 9.90 9.93 15.56
C ALA A 334 11.27 10.31 16.15
N TYR A 335 11.71 9.57 17.15
CA TYR A 335 13.06 9.58 17.71
C TYR A 335 13.44 8.16 18.10
N PRO A 336 14.71 7.75 18.09
CA PRO A 336 15.08 6.37 18.42
C PRO A 336 14.64 5.95 19.82
N ARG A 337 14.74 6.88 20.78
CA ARG A 337 14.26 6.68 22.15
C ARG A 337 12.80 6.24 22.26
N LEU A 338 11.92 6.61 21.32
CA LEU A 338 10.51 6.22 21.35
C LEU A 338 10.31 4.74 21.01
N TYR A 339 11.27 4.12 20.33
CA TYR A 339 11.28 2.71 19.93
C TYR A 339 12.11 1.85 20.87
N GLU A 340 13.12 2.44 21.48
CA GLU A 340 14.08 1.75 22.35
C GLU A 340 13.66 1.92 23.82
N ASN A 341 14.24 2.89 24.53
CA ASN A 341 14.17 3.00 25.99
C ASN A 341 12.87 3.64 26.53
N GLU A 342 12.07 4.30 25.69
CA GLU A 342 10.76 4.87 26.07
C GLU A 342 9.58 4.16 25.41
N ASN A 343 9.81 3.05 24.71
CA ASN A 343 8.80 2.30 23.95
C ASN A 343 7.46 2.09 24.69
N ARG A 344 7.49 1.72 25.97
CA ARG A 344 6.30 1.47 26.80
C ARG A 344 5.43 2.70 27.06
N SER A 345 5.97 3.89 26.86
CA SER A 345 5.21 5.16 26.93
C SER A 345 4.74 5.63 25.55
N PHE A 346 5.28 5.03 24.48
CA PHE A 346 5.07 5.44 23.11
C PHE A 346 4.62 4.27 22.23
N VAL A 347 5.49 3.74 21.38
CA VAL A 347 5.13 2.79 20.32
C VAL A 347 4.47 1.53 20.85
N ASP A 348 4.81 1.11 22.07
CA ASP A 348 4.27 -0.07 22.73
C ASP A 348 3.13 0.25 23.74
N SER A 349 2.69 1.51 23.81
CA SER A 349 1.58 1.94 24.68
C SER A 349 0.23 2.04 23.96
N VAL A 350 0.25 1.89 22.63
CA VAL A 350 -0.92 1.89 21.74
C VAL A 350 -1.12 0.47 21.19
N HIS A 351 -2.23 0.24 20.49
CA HIS A 351 -2.54 -1.10 19.94
C HIS A 351 -2.09 -1.24 18.48
N VAL A 352 -2.08 -0.13 17.74
CA VAL A 352 -1.60 -0.04 16.36
C VAL A 352 -0.61 1.10 16.29
N THR A 353 0.55 0.85 15.71
CA THR A 353 1.57 1.87 15.45
C THR A 353 1.84 1.97 13.96
N LEU A 354 1.83 3.19 13.43
CA LEU A 354 2.37 3.53 12.12
C LEU A 354 3.70 4.28 12.29
N THR A 355 4.72 3.78 11.62
CA THR A 355 6.04 4.41 11.50
C THR A 355 6.25 4.84 10.06
N GLU A 356 6.57 6.12 9.87
CA GLU A 356 6.92 6.73 8.59
C GLU A 356 8.39 7.17 8.63
N GLY A 357 9.20 6.72 7.66
CA GLY A 357 10.59 7.17 7.52
C GLY A 357 11.39 6.40 6.48
N HIS A 358 12.64 6.82 6.25
CA HIS A 358 13.55 6.07 5.38
C HIS A 358 14.01 4.79 6.04
N GLY A 359 14.38 3.79 5.25
CA GLY A 359 14.64 2.45 5.78
C GLY A 359 15.67 1.67 5.00
N ASN A 360 16.17 0.65 5.67
CA ASN A 360 16.98 -0.42 5.11
C ASN A 360 16.70 -1.69 5.92
N TRP A 361 17.32 -2.82 5.57
CA TRP A 361 17.11 -4.10 6.26
C TRP A 361 17.26 -3.95 7.76
N TRP A 362 16.16 -4.17 8.48
CA TRP A 362 16.07 -4.09 9.93
C TRP A 362 16.45 -2.74 10.54
N LEU A 363 16.29 -1.63 9.81
CA LEU A 363 16.45 -0.29 10.37
C LEU A 363 15.59 0.75 9.66
N PHE A 364 15.33 1.85 10.33
CA PHE A 364 14.75 3.05 9.73
C PHE A 364 15.28 4.31 10.39
N THR A 365 15.29 5.42 9.67
CA THR A 365 15.68 6.74 10.20
C THR A 365 14.50 7.44 10.85
N THR A 366 14.80 8.33 11.77
CA THR A 366 13.81 9.19 12.42
C THR A 366 14.11 10.67 12.27
N GLU A 367 15.20 11.01 11.58
CA GLU A 367 15.56 12.37 11.15
C GLU A 367 16.25 12.32 9.78
N GLY A 368 15.64 12.96 8.77
CA GLY A 368 16.10 12.88 7.39
C GLY A 368 16.19 11.45 6.85
N ASP A 369 17.08 11.26 5.89
CA ASP A 369 17.31 9.99 5.21
C ASP A 369 18.52 9.20 5.74
N ASP A 370 19.33 9.77 6.64
CA ASP A 370 20.56 9.11 7.14
C ASP A 370 20.84 9.27 8.64
N THR A 371 20.07 10.06 9.39
CA THR A 371 20.32 10.32 10.83
C THR A 371 19.25 9.76 11.78
N ASP A 372 19.60 9.71 13.06
CA ASP A 372 18.77 9.17 14.15
C ASP A 372 18.09 7.84 13.80
N ILE A 373 18.94 6.84 13.60
CA ILE A 373 18.57 5.50 13.14
C ILE A 373 18.02 4.68 14.30
N VAL A 374 16.87 4.06 14.09
CA VAL A 374 16.40 2.91 14.88
C VAL A 374 16.88 1.65 14.19
N ARG A 375 17.74 0.89 14.88
CA ARG A 375 18.06 -0.48 14.46
C ARG A 375 17.12 -1.41 15.19
N LEU A 376 16.43 -2.28 14.45
CA LEU A 376 15.51 -3.24 15.05
C LEU A 376 16.21 -4.19 16.03
N ALA A 377 17.51 -4.45 15.84
CA ALA A 377 18.34 -5.22 16.76
C ALA A 377 18.63 -4.51 18.10
N ASP A 378 18.50 -3.18 18.15
CA ASP A 378 18.72 -2.36 19.36
C ASP A 378 17.42 -2.22 20.18
N ILE A 379 16.28 -2.67 19.64
CA ILE A 379 15.03 -2.76 20.41
C ILE A 379 15.27 -3.70 21.61
N PRO A 380 14.97 -3.24 22.84
CA PRO A 380 15.17 -4.04 24.05
C PRO A 380 14.58 -5.46 23.94
N ALA A 381 15.26 -6.44 24.54
CA ALA A 381 14.90 -7.86 24.40
C ALA A 381 13.54 -8.23 25.04
N ASP A 382 12.94 -7.35 25.82
CA ASP A 382 11.55 -7.44 26.29
C ASP A 382 10.52 -7.05 25.22
N GLY A 383 10.98 -6.55 24.07
CA GLY A 383 10.26 -6.39 22.80
C GLY A 383 9.02 -5.51 22.88
N TYR A 384 8.08 -5.75 21.98
CA TYR A 384 6.78 -5.10 21.93
C TYR A 384 5.63 -6.07 22.13
N GLY A 385 4.55 -5.52 22.67
CA GLY A 385 3.27 -6.17 22.84
C GLY A 385 2.92 -6.49 24.28
N GLY A 386 1.72 -7.03 24.47
CA GLY A 386 1.15 -7.16 25.80
C GLY A 386 1.67 -8.32 26.65
N ALA A 387 2.69 -9.08 26.22
CA ALA A 387 3.18 -10.19 27.03
C ALA A 387 3.76 -9.66 28.36
N PHE A 388 3.48 -10.38 29.45
CA PHE A 388 3.88 -10.01 30.80
C PHE A 388 3.43 -8.60 31.23
N ASP A 389 2.35 -8.10 30.62
CA ASP A 389 1.79 -6.80 30.96
C ASP A 389 2.81 -5.65 30.75
N LEU A 390 3.70 -5.76 29.76
CA LEU A 390 4.75 -4.77 29.48
C LEU A 390 4.35 -3.71 28.43
N GLY A 391 3.43 -4.05 27.54
CA GLY A 391 3.00 -3.19 26.43
C GLY A 391 1.53 -3.41 26.02
N SER A 392 1.18 -2.95 24.83
CA SER A 392 -0.15 -3.08 24.22
C SER A 392 -0.14 -3.18 22.70
N LEU A 393 1.03 -3.08 22.06
CA LEU A 393 1.12 -3.10 20.60
C LEU A 393 0.75 -4.48 20.05
N ALA A 394 -0.29 -4.51 19.21
CA ALA A 394 -0.71 -5.71 18.49
C ALA A 394 -0.21 -5.67 17.04
N HIS A 395 -0.28 -4.51 16.39
CA HIS A 395 0.10 -4.38 14.98
C HIS A 395 1.06 -3.21 14.75
N TRP A 396 2.17 -3.48 14.06
CA TRP A 396 3.13 -2.46 13.67
C TRP A 396 3.17 -2.32 12.14
N VAL A 397 2.85 -1.14 11.66
CA VAL A 397 2.93 -0.74 10.25
C VAL A 397 4.19 0.08 10.09
N ILE A 398 5.13 -0.42 9.29
CA ILE A 398 6.40 0.24 9.01
C ILE A 398 6.37 0.66 7.54
N HIS A 399 5.85 1.86 7.30
CA HIS A 399 5.87 2.48 5.98
C HIS A 399 7.26 3.09 5.77
N SER A 400 8.20 2.23 5.38
CA SER A 400 9.62 2.54 5.22
C SER A 400 10.31 1.58 4.26
N CYS A 401 11.32 2.05 3.54
CA CYS A 401 12.04 1.27 2.53
C CYS A 401 12.69 0.02 3.14
N SER A 402 12.48 -1.14 2.52
CA SER A 402 13.23 -2.37 2.79
C SER A 402 13.35 -2.87 4.25
N VAL A 403 12.53 -2.42 5.20
CA VAL A 403 12.73 -2.75 6.62
C VAL A 403 12.52 -4.22 6.95
N ILE A 404 11.68 -4.92 6.19
CA ILE A 404 11.29 -6.31 6.46
C ILE A 404 11.82 -7.23 5.34
N PRO A 405 13.14 -7.52 5.28
CA PRO A 405 13.69 -8.44 4.28
C PRO A 405 13.10 -9.84 4.48
N ALA A 406 13.02 -10.63 3.42
CA ALA A 406 12.50 -12.01 3.47
C ALA A 406 13.59 -13.07 3.24
N PRO A 407 13.30 -14.37 3.41
CA PRO A 407 14.30 -15.44 3.29
C PRO A 407 15.10 -15.44 1.99
N ILE A 408 14.50 -14.97 0.89
CA ILE A 408 15.17 -14.84 -0.41
C ILE A 408 16.17 -13.65 -0.48
N ASP A 409 16.03 -12.65 0.41
CA ASP A 409 17.03 -11.59 0.58
C ASP A 409 18.20 -12.04 1.43
N THR A 410 17.89 -12.68 2.55
CA THR A 410 18.84 -13.00 3.61
C THR A 410 18.34 -14.17 4.44
N SER A 411 19.25 -15.08 4.80
CA SER A 411 18.94 -16.22 5.67
C SER A 411 18.60 -15.82 7.11
N ALA A 412 18.92 -14.58 7.50
CA ALA A 412 18.67 -14.03 8.83
C ALA A 412 17.34 -13.25 8.93
N SER A 413 16.42 -13.40 7.96
CA SER A 413 15.19 -12.58 7.85
C SER A 413 14.34 -12.55 9.14
N PHE A 414 14.41 -13.60 9.95
CA PHE A 414 13.66 -13.76 11.20
C PHE A 414 14.39 -13.24 12.46
N ASP A 415 15.69 -12.99 12.41
CA ASP A 415 16.53 -12.91 13.61
C ASP A 415 16.10 -11.81 14.59
N VAL A 416 15.90 -10.59 14.10
CA VAL A 416 15.48 -9.45 14.95
C VAL A 416 14.06 -9.61 15.48
N TRP A 417 13.18 -10.28 14.72
CA TRP A 417 11.76 -10.39 15.04
C TRP A 417 11.52 -11.29 16.25
N TRP A 418 12.41 -12.24 16.53
CA TRP A 418 12.31 -13.11 17.70
C TRP A 418 12.35 -12.38 19.04
N ASP A 419 13.00 -11.23 19.08
CA ASP A 419 13.12 -10.41 20.29
C ASP A 419 12.13 -9.25 20.31
N ILE A 420 11.68 -8.78 19.13
CA ILE A 420 10.60 -7.80 19.01
C ILE A 420 9.23 -8.40 19.35
N PHE A 421 8.92 -9.62 18.90
CA PHE A 421 7.60 -10.21 19.11
C PHE A 421 7.44 -10.73 20.55
N ARG A 422 6.94 -9.86 21.42
CA ARG A 422 6.69 -10.13 22.85
C ARG A 422 5.23 -9.82 23.19
N GLY A 423 4.33 -10.32 22.34
CA GLY A 423 2.90 -10.08 22.41
C GLY A 423 2.34 -9.31 21.22
N LEU A 424 3.22 -8.85 20.32
CA LEU A 424 2.89 -8.36 18.98
C LEU A 424 2.26 -9.50 18.15
N HIS A 425 1.29 -9.15 17.30
CA HIS A 425 0.62 -10.07 16.38
C HIS A 425 1.29 -10.05 15.02
N SER A 426 1.53 -8.84 14.49
CA SER A 426 2.06 -8.64 13.15
C SER A 426 2.91 -7.36 13.03
N ALA A 427 3.90 -7.43 12.14
CA ALA A 427 4.62 -6.29 11.59
C ALA A 427 4.52 -6.34 10.06
N VAL A 428 4.12 -5.24 9.42
CA VAL A 428 3.98 -5.14 7.96
C VAL A 428 4.85 -3.99 7.43
N GLY A 429 5.38 -4.14 6.22
CA GLY A 429 6.27 -3.15 5.62
C GLY A 429 6.71 -3.55 4.22
N TYR A 430 7.84 -2.99 3.78
CA TYR A 430 8.41 -3.25 2.46
C TYR A 430 9.74 -4.01 2.54
N ARG A 431 10.08 -4.67 1.44
CA ARG A 431 11.42 -5.24 1.12
C ARG A 431 12.00 -4.59 -0.16
N THR A 432 11.58 -3.36 -0.43
CA THR A 432 11.93 -2.53 -1.60
C THR A 432 12.02 -1.06 -1.18
N VAL A 433 12.62 -0.23 -2.03
CA VAL A 433 12.35 1.21 -2.04
C VAL A 433 10.85 1.43 -2.30
N MET A 434 10.23 2.24 -1.46
CA MET A 434 8.80 2.58 -1.51
C MET A 434 8.60 4.06 -1.86
N TRP A 435 7.37 4.41 -2.24
CA TRP A 435 6.97 5.77 -2.57
C TRP A 435 6.29 6.42 -1.36
N ILE A 436 6.69 7.64 -1.01
CA ILE A 436 6.15 8.34 0.16
C ILE A 436 4.68 8.73 -0.06
N ASN A 437 4.35 9.18 -1.27
CA ASN A 437 3.03 9.70 -1.63
C ASN A 437 2.28 8.72 -2.55
N ASP A 438 2.28 7.45 -2.18
CA ASP A 438 1.39 6.46 -2.80
C ASP A 438 -0.01 6.49 -2.15
N ARG A 439 -0.90 5.58 -2.56
CA ARG A 439 -2.23 5.43 -1.96
C ARG A 439 -2.33 4.22 -1.04
N VAL A 440 -1.22 3.57 -0.73
CA VAL A 440 -1.20 2.34 0.06
C VAL A 440 -1.74 2.63 1.45
N THR A 441 -1.23 3.67 2.12
CA THR A 441 -1.60 3.96 3.51
C THR A 441 -3.08 4.29 3.66
N TRP A 442 -3.66 5.11 2.77
CA TRP A 442 -5.10 5.38 2.79
C TRP A 442 -5.94 4.12 2.60
N ARG A 443 -5.67 3.34 1.53
CA ARG A 443 -6.43 2.12 1.21
C ARG A 443 -6.30 1.09 2.33
N TYR A 444 -5.08 0.92 2.84
CA TYR A 444 -4.79 0.06 3.97
C TYR A 444 -5.58 0.48 5.21
N GLY A 445 -5.56 1.77 5.57
CA GLY A 445 -6.31 2.31 6.69
C GLY A 445 -7.82 2.13 6.55
N PHE A 446 -8.38 2.38 5.36
CA PHE A 446 -9.81 2.20 5.08
C PHE A 446 -10.27 0.77 5.34
N PHE A 447 -9.62 -0.21 4.71
CA PHE A 447 -10.02 -1.61 4.85
C PHE A 447 -9.67 -2.20 6.21
N ALA A 448 -8.57 -1.79 6.84
CA ALA A 448 -8.26 -2.19 8.21
C ALA A 448 -9.36 -1.73 9.17
N GLY A 449 -9.85 -0.50 8.99
CA GLY A 449 -10.99 0.03 9.75
C GLY A 449 -12.29 -0.76 9.54
N LEU A 450 -12.56 -1.25 8.33
CA LEU A 450 -13.69 -2.16 8.06
C LEU A 450 -13.53 -3.55 8.70
N GLY A 451 -12.32 -3.89 9.17
CA GLY A 451 -11.98 -5.17 9.78
C GLY A 451 -11.28 -6.15 8.85
N ALA A 452 -10.65 -5.67 7.76
CA ALA A 452 -9.83 -6.52 6.90
C ALA A 452 -8.62 -7.04 7.69
N PRO A 453 -8.14 -8.27 7.41
CA PRO A 453 -6.94 -8.79 8.06
C PRO A 453 -5.72 -7.90 7.82
N MET A 454 -4.96 -7.62 8.88
CA MET A 454 -3.89 -6.62 8.86
C MET A 454 -2.77 -6.99 7.89
N VAL A 455 -2.44 -8.28 7.74
CA VAL A 455 -1.38 -8.74 6.84
C VAL A 455 -1.87 -8.77 5.39
N SER A 456 -2.97 -9.47 5.09
CA SER A 456 -3.44 -9.61 3.71
C SER A 456 -3.88 -8.29 3.09
N ASN A 457 -4.47 -7.40 3.89
CA ASN A 457 -4.81 -6.04 3.46
C ASN A 457 -3.57 -5.23 3.07
N TRP A 458 -2.48 -5.29 3.87
CA TRP A 458 -1.24 -4.57 3.54
C TRP A 458 -0.64 -5.05 2.23
N LEU A 459 -0.47 -6.38 2.12
CA LEU A 459 0.07 -7.01 0.93
C LEU A 459 -0.75 -6.61 -0.30
N SER A 460 -2.09 -6.68 -0.21
CA SER A 460 -3.02 -6.33 -1.29
C SER A 460 -3.08 -4.83 -1.62
N ALA A 461 -2.85 -3.96 -0.63
CA ALA A 461 -2.81 -2.52 -0.83
C ALA A 461 -1.58 -2.14 -1.66
N VAL A 462 -0.41 -2.72 -1.35
CA VAL A 462 0.84 -2.46 -2.08
C VAL A 462 0.81 -3.05 -3.49
N ILE A 463 0.51 -4.34 -3.66
CA ILE A 463 0.52 -4.97 -5.00
C ILE A 463 -0.60 -4.45 -5.91
N GLY A 464 -1.64 -3.84 -5.35
CA GLY A 464 -2.73 -3.22 -6.09
C GLY A 464 -2.55 -1.74 -6.39
N ASP A 465 -1.42 -1.12 -6.05
CA ASP A 465 -1.14 0.28 -6.36
C ASP A 465 -0.31 0.41 -7.65
N ASP A 466 -0.64 1.41 -8.47
CA ASP A 466 -0.06 1.59 -9.81
C ASP A 466 1.34 2.14 -9.80
N SER A 467 1.68 2.81 -8.70
CA SER A 467 3.04 3.29 -8.45
C SER A 467 4.02 2.12 -8.36
N TYR A 468 3.50 0.91 -8.12
CA TYR A 468 4.22 -0.34 -7.95
C TYR A 468 4.04 -1.31 -9.13
N SER A 469 3.75 -0.79 -10.33
CA SER A 469 3.72 -1.58 -11.57
C SER A 469 4.96 -2.48 -11.71
N PRO A 470 4.81 -3.73 -12.20
CA PRO A 470 5.93 -4.67 -12.40
C PRO A 470 7.00 -4.15 -13.39
N THR A 471 6.72 -3.05 -14.10
CA THR A 471 7.65 -2.38 -15.00
C THR A 471 8.52 -1.31 -14.34
N THR A 472 8.27 -1.01 -13.07
CA THR A 472 9.02 0.00 -12.32
C THR A 472 10.13 -0.66 -11.53
N PHE A 473 11.38 -0.28 -11.80
CA PHE A 473 12.57 -0.85 -11.17
C PHE A 473 13.44 0.25 -10.57
N TYR A 474 14.18 -0.10 -9.51
CA TYR A 474 15.27 0.70 -8.99
C TYR A 474 16.57 -0.08 -9.02
N THR A 475 17.69 0.64 -9.10
CA THR A 475 19.00 0.06 -8.85
C THR A 475 19.26 0.14 -7.36
N ASP A 476 19.47 -1.02 -6.76
CA ASP A 476 19.87 -1.13 -5.38
C ASP A 476 21.33 -0.68 -5.21
N SER A 477 21.53 0.55 -4.71
CA SER A 477 22.83 1.12 -4.37
C SER A 477 23.23 0.87 -2.91
N ASP A 478 22.26 0.63 -2.03
CA ASP A 478 22.41 0.72 -0.57
C ASP A 478 22.47 -0.62 0.17
N HIS A 479 22.18 -1.73 -0.50
CA HIS A 479 22.22 -3.05 0.12
C HIS A 479 23.54 -3.78 -0.18
N HIS A 480 23.78 -4.91 0.51
CA HIS A 480 24.97 -5.76 0.38
C HIS A 480 25.20 -6.36 -1.02
N ASN A 481 24.40 -6.01 -2.02
CA ASN A 481 24.55 -6.42 -3.40
C ASN A 481 24.36 -5.22 -4.35
N PRO A 482 25.34 -4.29 -4.37
CA PRO A 482 25.25 -3.10 -5.20
C PRO A 482 25.11 -3.50 -6.68
N ALA A 483 24.19 -2.83 -7.38
CA ALA A 483 23.85 -3.01 -8.80
C ALA A 483 22.83 -4.12 -9.16
N ARG A 484 22.03 -4.60 -8.19
CA ARG A 484 20.81 -5.36 -8.54
C ARG A 484 19.71 -4.40 -8.98
N VAL A 485 19.13 -4.67 -10.14
CA VAL A 485 17.88 -4.05 -10.58
C VAL A 485 16.73 -4.84 -9.96
N LEU A 486 15.99 -4.20 -9.06
CA LEU A 486 14.88 -4.81 -8.34
C LEU A 486 13.59 -4.04 -8.65
N PRO A 487 12.44 -4.72 -8.76
CA PRO A 487 11.17 -4.03 -8.95
C PRO A 487 10.76 -3.30 -7.67
N HIS A 488 10.02 -2.21 -7.83
CA HIS A 488 9.32 -1.60 -6.70
C HIS A 488 8.12 -2.48 -6.27
N GLY A 489 7.45 -2.12 -5.18
CA GLY A 489 6.18 -2.75 -4.82
C GLY A 489 6.25 -4.14 -4.22
N ARG A 490 7.33 -4.45 -3.50
CA ARG A 490 7.56 -5.75 -2.88
C ARG A 490 7.19 -5.65 -1.39
N PRO A 491 5.92 -5.91 -0.99
CA PRO A 491 5.54 -5.87 0.41
C PRO A 491 6.00 -7.14 1.13
N SER A 492 6.16 -7.03 2.44
CA SER A 492 6.55 -8.14 3.31
C SER A 492 5.89 -7.96 4.68
N ALA A 493 5.62 -9.07 5.35
CA ALA A 493 5.03 -9.08 6.67
C ALA A 493 5.61 -10.23 7.50
N VAL A 494 5.78 -9.98 8.80
CA VAL A 494 6.08 -11.02 9.79
C VAL A 494 4.92 -11.05 10.78
N ASN A 495 4.46 -12.24 11.15
CA ASN A 495 3.38 -12.43 12.12
C ASN A 495 3.64 -13.64 13.01
N VAL A 496 2.93 -13.70 14.13
CA VAL A 496 2.84 -14.95 14.91
C VAL A 496 2.07 -15.97 14.07
N PHE A 497 2.54 -17.22 14.02
CA PHE A 497 1.86 -18.27 13.26
C PHE A 497 0.41 -18.45 13.74
N GLY A 498 -0.56 -18.47 12.81
CA GLY A 498 -2.00 -18.49 13.14
C GLY A 498 -2.57 -17.13 13.58
N HIS A 499 -1.87 -16.05 13.27
CA HIS A 499 -2.30 -14.66 13.50
C HIS A 499 -2.06 -13.77 12.26
N ALA A 500 -2.01 -14.36 11.06
CA ALA A 500 -1.92 -13.61 9.81
C ALA A 500 -3.28 -12.97 9.46
N ASP A 501 -4.37 -13.59 9.90
CA ASP A 501 -5.74 -13.13 9.64
C ASP A 501 -6.31 -12.25 10.77
N ASP A 502 -5.47 -11.84 11.73
CA ASP A 502 -5.86 -10.89 12.77
C ASP A 502 -6.17 -9.51 12.17
N THR A 503 -7.28 -8.92 12.64
CA THR A 503 -7.80 -7.62 12.24
C THR A 503 -7.41 -6.55 13.25
N ILE A 504 -7.64 -5.27 12.91
CA ILE A 504 -7.38 -4.15 13.83
C ILE A 504 -8.12 -4.28 15.19
N ARG A 505 -9.18 -5.10 15.28
CA ARG A 505 -9.95 -5.34 16.52
C ARG A 505 -9.25 -6.34 17.44
N GLN A 506 -8.46 -7.26 16.88
CA GLN A 506 -7.74 -8.29 17.63
C GLN A 506 -6.50 -7.67 18.29
N THR A 507 -6.70 -7.16 19.50
CA THR A 507 -5.66 -6.46 20.26
C THR A 507 -5.29 -7.17 21.57
N ALA A 508 -5.83 -8.36 21.77
CA ALA A 508 -5.54 -9.16 22.96
C ALA A 508 -4.06 -9.55 22.99
N PRO A 509 -3.37 -9.38 24.13
CA PRO A 509 -1.96 -9.76 24.25
C PRO A 509 -1.70 -11.21 23.84
N LEU A 510 -0.69 -11.44 22.98
CA LEU A 510 -0.15 -12.78 22.76
C LEU A 510 0.99 -13.09 23.73
N GLY A 511 1.30 -14.38 23.84
CA GLY A 511 2.54 -14.82 24.50
C GLY A 511 3.77 -14.59 23.63
N ARG A 512 4.92 -15.07 24.09
CA ARG A 512 6.11 -15.18 23.23
C ARG A 512 5.84 -16.23 22.14
N PRO A 513 6.07 -15.93 20.85
CA PRO A 513 5.83 -16.88 19.78
C PRO A 513 6.81 -18.04 19.87
N SER A 514 6.31 -19.25 19.64
CA SER A 514 7.13 -20.44 19.36
C SER A 514 7.45 -20.56 17.86
N VAL A 515 6.59 -19.99 17.02
CA VAL A 515 6.69 -19.97 15.56
C VAL A 515 6.31 -18.58 15.06
N LEU A 516 7.16 -18.01 14.20
CA LEU A 516 6.87 -16.83 13.39
C LEU A 516 6.60 -17.28 11.96
N GLN A 517 5.81 -16.52 11.25
CA GLN A 517 5.56 -16.69 9.82
C GLN A 517 5.91 -15.40 9.10
N GLN A 518 6.46 -15.53 7.90
CA GLN A 518 6.76 -14.42 7.03
C GLN A 518 6.08 -14.63 5.68
N TRP A 519 5.49 -13.55 5.17
CA TRP A 519 4.82 -13.48 3.88
C TRP A 519 5.46 -12.39 3.03
N TRP A 520 5.72 -12.65 1.75
CA TRP A 520 6.26 -11.65 0.84
C TRP A 520 5.89 -11.95 -0.61
N TYR A 521 5.71 -10.90 -1.41
CA TYR A 521 5.59 -11.08 -2.86
C TYR A 521 6.97 -11.07 -3.54
N GLY A 522 7.11 -11.93 -4.56
CA GLY A 522 8.34 -12.16 -5.30
C GLY A 522 8.50 -11.38 -6.60
N ASN A 523 7.82 -10.22 -6.74
CA ASN A 523 7.81 -9.40 -7.98
C ASN A 523 9.18 -9.28 -8.63
#